data_AF-V4A244-F1
#
_entry.id   AF-V4A244-F1
#
_cell.length_a   1.000
_cell.length_b   1.000
_cell.length_c   1.000
_cell.angle_alpha   90.00
_cell.angle_beta   90.00
_cell.angle_gamma   90.00
#
_symmetry.space_group_name_H-M   'P 1'
#
loop_
_entity.id
_entity.type
_entity.pdbx_description
1 polymer ?
#
loop_
_entity_poly.entity_id
_entity_poly.type
_entity_poly.pdbx_seq_one_letter_code
_entity_poly.pdbx_strand_id
1 'polypeptide(L)'
;EEGHRISDDELINLTVKELNRLLKGLTRDQVVKLKQRRRTLKNRGYAANCREKRLSQKEILEGEKDKLKDEVDRLQRENDVVKMELTALRSKCQALDRYA
;
A
#
# COMPACT_ATOMS: atom_id res chain seq x y z
N GLU A 1 46.58 -1.24 14.05
CA GLU A 1 45.36 -0.76 14.72
C GLU A 1 44.16 -1.44 14.10
N GLU A 2 43.56 -2.38 14.84
CA GLU A 2 42.44 -3.20 14.40
C GLU A 2 41.19 -2.32 14.29
N GLY A 3 40.88 -1.88 13.07
CA GLY A 3 39.55 -1.34 12.77
C GLY A 3 38.51 -2.40 13.12
N HIS A 4 37.77 -2.18 14.20
CA HIS A 4 36.64 -3.00 14.64
C HIS A 4 35.80 -3.40 13.42
N ARG A 5 35.78 -4.69 13.09
CA ARG A 5 34.96 -5.23 11.99
C ARG A 5 33.49 -5.17 12.42
N ILE A 6 32.83 -4.04 12.15
CA ILE A 6 31.39 -3.89 12.35
C ILE A 6 30.62 -4.74 11.32
N SER A 7 29.60 -5.45 11.81
CA SER A 7 28.69 -6.23 10.97
C SER A 7 27.78 -5.32 10.13
N ASP A 8 27.18 -5.89 9.08
CA ASP A 8 26.20 -5.15 8.25
C ASP A 8 24.99 -4.72 9.08
N ASP A 9 24.50 -5.59 9.97
CA ASP A 9 23.32 -5.36 10.81
C ASP A 9 23.58 -4.25 11.84
N GLU A 10 24.72 -4.28 12.53
CA GLU A 10 25.08 -3.17 13.43
C GLU A 10 25.20 -1.86 12.66
N LEU A 11 25.87 -1.88 11.50
CA LEU A 11 26.14 -0.68 10.70
C LEU A 11 24.87 0.04 10.24
N ILE A 12 23.82 -0.71 9.87
CA ILE A 12 22.52 -0.13 9.49
C ILE A 12 21.73 0.38 10.71
N ASN A 13 21.92 -0.23 11.88
CA ASN A 13 21.16 0.09 13.09
C ASN A 13 21.75 1.26 13.88
N LEU A 14 23.04 1.56 13.72
CA LEU A 14 23.65 2.75 14.31
C LEU A 14 22.87 4.03 13.94
N THR A 15 22.66 4.92 14.89
CA THR A 15 22.23 6.30 14.61
C THR A 15 23.34 7.07 13.89
N VAL A 16 23.01 8.24 13.33
CA VAL A 16 24.01 9.12 12.72
C VAL A 16 25.07 9.55 13.75
N LYS A 17 24.66 9.79 15.00
CA LYS A 17 25.55 10.20 16.10
C LYS A 17 26.55 9.09 16.44
N GLU A 18 26.10 7.85 16.56
CA GLU A 18 26.97 6.71 16.86
C GLU A 18 27.90 6.37 15.69
N LEU A 19 27.39 6.42 14.46
CA LEU A 19 28.22 6.30 13.26
C LEU A 19 29.33 7.36 13.28
N ASN A 20 29.00 8.63 13.54
CA ASN A 20 29.99 9.70 13.56
C ASN A 20 31.03 9.54 14.69
N ARG A 21 30.67 8.93 15.83
CA ARG A 21 31.63 8.56 16.87
C ARG A 21 32.59 7.48 16.37
N LEU A 22 32.08 6.43 15.73
CA LEU A 22 32.88 5.34 15.18
C LEU A 22 33.79 5.78 14.02
N LEU A 23 33.40 6.82 13.28
CA LEU A 23 34.22 7.41 12.22
C LEU A 23 35.41 8.23 12.73
N LYS A 24 35.45 8.61 14.01
CA LYS A 24 36.58 9.37 14.57
C LYS A 24 37.83 8.49 14.60
N GLY A 25 38.97 9.03 14.15
CA GLY A 25 40.23 8.31 14.10
C GLY A 25 40.43 7.44 12.86
N LEU A 26 39.42 7.32 11.98
CA LEU A 26 39.57 6.64 10.69
C LEU A 26 40.15 7.57 9.63
N THR A 27 40.85 6.99 8.66
CA THR A 27 41.34 7.73 7.48
C THR A 27 40.17 8.12 6.57
N ARG A 28 40.38 9.13 5.72
CA ARG A 28 39.38 9.60 4.76
C ARG A 28 38.79 8.45 3.92
N ASP A 29 39.65 7.56 3.42
CA ASP A 29 39.24 6.44 2.59
C ASP A 29 38.40 5.41 3.35
N GLN A 30 38.75 5.13 4.60
CA GLN A 30 37.97 4.26 5.47
C GLN A 30 36.58 4.85 5.76
N VAL A 31 36.52 6.17 6.02
CA VAL A 31 35.24 6.89 6.23
C VAL A 31 34.35 6.78 4.99
N VAL A 32 34.89 7.03 3.80
CA VAL A 32 34.14 6.94 2.53
C VAL A 32 33.63 5.52 2.31
N LYS A 33 34.48 4.50 2.47
CA LYS A 33 34.10 3.09 2.33
C LYS A 33 32.98 2.70 3.29
N LEU A 34 33.06 3.10 4.56
CA LEU A 34 32.06 2.74 5.56
C LEU A 34 30.72 3.43 5.32
N LYS A 35 30.73 4.72 4.95
CA LYS A 35 29.51 5.45 4.57
C LYS A 35 28.87 4.86 3.32
N GLN A 36 29.67 4.49 2.32
CA GLN A 36 29.16 3.87 1.10
C GLN A 36 28.53 2.50 1.39
N ARG A 37 29.22 1.65 2.18
CA ARG A 37 28.67 0.35 2.63
C ARG A 37 27.33 0.54 3.33
N ARG A 38 27.24 1.46 4.30
CA ARG A 38 25.98 1.77 5.00
C ARG A 38 24.88 2.26 4.04
N ARG A 39 25.22 3.12 3.08
CA ARG A 39 24.26 3.63 2.09
C ARG A 39 23.70 2.50 1.23
N THR A 40 24.56 1.62 0.73
CA THR A 40 24.16 0.44 -0.04
C THR A 40 23.22 -0.47 0.76
N LEU A 41 23.54 -0.73 2.03
CA LEU A 41 22.71 -1.57 2.89
C LEU A 41 21.34 -0.94 3.18
N LYS A 42 21.29 0.36 3.50
CA LYS A 42 20.01 1.08 3.69
C LYS A 42 19.18 1.08 2.40
N ASN A 43 19.80 1.31 1.26
CA ASN A 43 19.11 1.27 -0.04
C ASN A 43 18.57 -0.12 -0.37
N ARG A 44 19.27 -1.19 0.02
CA ARG A 44 18.76 -2.57 -0.10
C ARG A 44 17.46 -2.73 0.71
N GLY A 45 17.43 -2.26 1.96
CA GLY A 45 16.22 -2.25 2.78
C GLY A 45 15.09 -1.41 2.18
N TYR A 46 15.40 -0.22 1.67
CA TYR A 46 14.40 0.62 0.99
C TYR A 46 13.80 -0.05 -0.24
N ALA A 47 14.60 -0.80 -1.01
CA ALA A 47 14.10 -1.55 -2.17
C ALA A 47 13.19 -2.72 -1.78
N ALA A 48 13.43 -3.37 -0.63
CA ALA A 48 12.53 -4.39 -0.09
C ALA A 48 11.20 -3.75 0.35
N ASN A 49 11.26 -2.71 1.18
CA ASN A 49 10.06 -2.01 1.68
C ASN A 49 9.24 -1.39 0.54
N CYS A 50 9.89 -0.89 -0.53
CA CYS A 50 9.19 -0.36 -1.70
C CYS A 50 8.39 -1.46 -2.42
N ARG A 51 8.95 -2.67 -2.55
CA ARG A 51 8.26 -3.81 -3.15
C ARG A 51 7.08 -4.27 -2.30
N GLU A 52 7.29 -4.39 -0.98
CA GLU A 52 6.25 -4.75 -0.02
C GLU A 52 5.08 -3.74 -0.04
N LYS A 53 5.39 -2.43 0.06
CA LYS A 53 4.36 -1.37 -0.01
C LYS A 53 3.58 -1.41 -1.30
N ARG A 54 4.24 -1.67 -2.43
CA ARG A 54 3.58 -1.76 -3.74
C ARG A 54 2.63 -2.96 -3.80
N LEU A 55 3.06 -4.11 -3.27
CA LEU A 55 2.21 -5.31 -3.23
C LEU A 55 1.00 -5.09 -2.33
N SER A 56 1.21 -4.58 -1.11
CA SER A 56 0.13 -4.25 -0.18
C SER A 56 -0.85 -3.23 -0.76
N GLN A 57 -0.35 -2.18 -1.44
CA GLN A 57 -1.23 -1.20 -2.10
C GLN A 57 -2.05 -1.83 -3.22
N LYS A 58 -1.46 -2.75 -3.99
CA LYS A 58 -2.18 -3.49 -5.03
C LYS A 58 -3.30 -4.34 -4.42
N GLU A 59 -3.02 -5.09 -3.36
CA GLU A 59 -4.00 -5.93 -2.67
C GLU A 59 -5.17 -5.10 -2.09
N ILE A 60 -4.87 -3.93 -1.52
CA ILE A 60 -5.88 -2.97 -1.04
C ILE A 60 -6.78 -2.54 -2.20
N LEU A 61 -6.21 -2.11 -3.33
CA LEU A 61 -6.97 -1.66 -4.49
C LEU A 61 -7.80 -2.80 -5.11
N GLU A 62 -7.28 -4.02 -5.14
CA GLU A 62 -8.01 -5.20 -5.60
C GLU A 62 -9.23 -5.47 -4.69
N GLY A 63 -9.05 -5.41 -3.37
CA GLY A 63 -10.15 -5.55 -2.41
C GLY A 63 -11.19 -4.42 -2.50
N GLU A 64 -10.77 -3.18 -2.73
CA GLU A 64 -11.69 -2.05 -2.96
C GLU A 64 -12.50 -2.22 -4.24
N LYS A 65 -11.85 -2.65 -5.33
CA LYS A 65 -12.51 -2.94 -6.60
C LYS A 65 -13.57 -4.04 -6.44
N ASP A 66 -13.26 -5.11 -5.72
CA ASP A 66 -14.22 -6.21 -5.50
C ASP A 66 -15.42 -5.74 -4.66
N LYS A 67 -15.19 -4.96 -3.58
CA LYS A 67 -16.27 -4.35 -2.80
C LYS A 67 -17.18 -3.43 -3.63
N LEU A 68 -16.59 -2.61 -4.49
CA LEU A 68 -17.37 -1.72 -5.37
C LEU A 68 -18.19 -2.52 -6.38
N LYS A 69 -17.65 -3.63 -6.88
CA LYS A 69 -18.38 -4.52 -7.79
C LYS A 69 -19.59 -5.14 -7.09
N ASP A 70 -19.41 -5.66 -5.88
CA ASP A 70 -20.51 -6.23 -5.09
C ASP A 70 -21.60 -5.19 -4.81
N GLU A 71 -21.21 -3.94 -4.56
CA GLU A 71 -22.15 -2.83 -4.33
C GLU A 71 -22.93 -2.46 -5.60
N VAL A 72 -22.29 -2.43 -6.77
CA VAL A 72 -22.97 -2.24 -8.06
C VAL A 72 -23.98 -3.37 -8.29
N ASP A 73 -23.60 -4.62 -8.06
CA ASP A 73 -24.48 -5.78 -8.26
C ASP A 73 -25.65 -5.78 -7.26
N ARG A 74 -25.46 -5.27 -6.05
CA ARG A 74 -26.53 -5.06 -5.06
C ARG A 74 -27.51 -3.98 -5.55
N LEU A 75 -27.00 -2.80 -5.91
CA LEU A 75 -27.82 -1.67 -6.36
C LEU A 75 -28.58 -1.99 -7.65
N GLN A 76 -27.98 -2.75 -8.57
CA GLN A 76 -28.64 -3.19 -9.79
C GLN A 76 -29.86 -4.08 -9.48
N ARG A 77 -29.72 -5.04 -8.55
CA ARG A 77 -30.84 -5.89 -8.11
C ARG A 77 -31.95 -5.07 -7.46
N GLU A 78 -31.60 -4.12 -6.60
CA GLU A 78 -32.58 -3.23 -5.95
C GLU A 78 -33.32 -2.37 -6.98
N ASN A 79 -32.61 -1.85 -7.98
CA ASN A 79 -33.19 -1.06 -9.06
C ASN A 79 -34.18 -1.89 -9.89
N ASP A 80 -33.84 -3.14 -10.20
CA ASP A 80 -34.71 -4.03 -10.97
C ASP A 80 -36.00 -4.37 -10.20
N VAL A 81 -35.91 -4.59 -8.89
CA VAL A 81 -37.09 -4.77 -8.02
C VAL A 81 -38.00 -3.54 -8.08
N VAL A 82 -37.44 -2.33 -7.88
CA VAL A 82 -38.22 -1.09 -7.92
C VAL A 82 -38.87 -0.86 -9.29
N LYS A 83 -38.18 -1.17 -10.39
CA LYS A 83 -38.75 -1.09 -11.74
C LYS A 83 -39.93 -2.05 -11.94
N MET A 84 -39.84 -3.27 -11.42
CA MET A 84 -40.92 -4.24 -11.47
C MET A 84 -42.15 -3.73 -10.70
N GLU A 85 -41.96 -3.23 -9.47
CA GLU A 85 -43.02 -2.65 -8.65
C GLU A 85 -43.69 -1.44 -9.33
N LEU A 86 -42.88 -0.53 -9.90
CA LEU A 86 -43.38 0.62 -10.65
C LEU A 86 -44.22 0.19 -11.86
N THR A 87 -43.76 -0.82 -12.59
CA THR A 87 -44.49 -1.35 -13.76
C THR A 87 -45.82 -1.97 -13.34
N ALA A 88 -45.83 -2.76 -12.26
CA ALA A 88 -47.05 -3.35 -11.72
C ALA A 88 -48.06 -2.27 -11.28
N LEU A 89 -47.58 -1.23 -10.58
CA LEU A 89 -48.44 -0.13 -10.13
C LEU A 89 -49.02 0.67 -11.31
N ARG A 90 -48.21 0.97 -12.33
CA ARG A 90 -48.68 1.64 -13.55
C ARG A 90 -49.77 0.85 -14.26
N SER A 91 -49.58 -0.47 -14.42
CA SER A 91 -50.58 -1.35 -15.02
C SER A 91 -51.89 -1.34 -14.23
N LYS A 92 -51.83 -1.33 -12.89
CA LYS A 92 -53.02 -1.25 -12.03
C LYS A 92 -53.75 0.08 -12.18
N CYS A 93 -53.03 1.21 -12.20
CA CYS A 93 -53.64 2.52 -12.43
C CYS A 93 -54.32 2.60 -13.80
N GLN A 94 -53.63 2.19 -14.86
CA GLN A 94 -54.20 2.17 -16.22
C GLN A 94 -55.44 1.28 -16.34
N ALA A 95 -55.47 0.15 -15.61
CA ALA A 95 -56.65 -0.70 -15.59
C ALA A 95 -57.85 0.04 -14.96
N LEU A 96 -57.65 0.72 -13.82
CA LEU A 96 -58.69 1.49 -13.16
C LEU A 96 -59.19 2.66 -14.02
N ASP A 97 -58.29 3.38 -14.69
CA ASP A 97 -58.63 4.50 -15.58
C ASP A 97 -59.51 4.06 -16.76
N ARG A 98 -59.44 2.78 -17.19
CA ARG A 98 -60.28 2.24 -18.27
C ARG A 98 -61.71 1.91 -17.82
N TYR A 99 -61.97 1.83 -16.52
CA TYR A 99 -63.31 1.56 -15.97
C TYR A 99 -64.02 2.82 -15.47
N ALA A 100 -63.40 4.00 -15.59
CA ALA A 100 -63.98 5.31 -15.30
C ALA A 100 -64.43 6.00 -16.59
#